data_AF-A0A2E7JNN4-F1
#
_entry.id   AF-A0A2E7JNN4-F1
#
_cell.length_a   1.000
_cell.length_b   1.000
_cell.length_c   1.000
_cell.angle_alpha   90.00
_cell.angle_beta   90.00
_cell.angle_gamma   90.00
#
_symmetry.space_group_name_H-M   'P 1'
#
loop_
_entity.id
_entity.type
_entity.pdbx_description
1 polymer ?
#
loop_
_entity_poly.entity_id
_entity_poly.type
_entity_poly.pdbx_seq_one_letter_code
_entity_poly.pdbx_strand_id
1 'polypeptide(L)'
;MKRPVVLAHGIAPFDALWRPVLRPGVRRHLNPHDKFDYFTGIASYLQVHGYSVYSPRVPWAATATERAAALKMRVDGIRARTGADKVHIIAHSMGGLDARHMIVDFDMADHVATLTTVGTPHRGTSFANVGLAKMGWLIGAAKACGVDLAGFWNFSTEAAAAFNDRALDAEAQNPVHYATYAAHQDYAQVFTPLKLSWRIIAKREGPNDGLVPMTSAAWTDRLKDKVVRQETFPIPADHLNELAWWDLSELRPPRQPRKPFKAAVHDVYLKMARDADQTTNPST
;
A
#
# COMPACT_ATOMS: atom_id res chain seq x y z
N MET A 1 24.31 -9.49 -4.75
CA MET A 1 22.97 -9.78 -5.32
C MET A 1 21.98 -8.78 -4.78
N LYS A 2 20.97 -8.36 -5.57
CA LYS A 2 19.90 -7.48 -5.09
C LYS A 2 19.05 -8.22 -4.04
N ARG A 3 18.58 -7.52 -3.02
CA ARG A 3 17.72 -8.11 -1.98
C ARG A 3 16.33 -8.42 -2.59
N PRO A 4 15.63 -9.47 -2.11
CA PRO A 4 14.27 -9.73 -2.54
C PRO A 4 13.34 -8.54 -2.25
N VAL A 5 12.47 -8.22 -3.21
CA VAL A 5 11.39 -7.24 -3.05
C VAL A 5 10.11 -7.96 -2.68
N VAL A 6 9.48 -7.54 -1.59
CA VAL A 6 8.20 -8.05 -1.11
C VAL A 6 7.13 -7.00 -1.36
N LEU A 7 6.13 -7.34 -2.16
CA LEU A 7 4.95 -6.50 -2.40
C LEU A 7 3.86 -6.86 -1.38
N ALA A 8 3.62 -5.99 -0.40
CA ALA A 8 2.64 -6.19 0.66
C ALA A 8 1.31 -5.49 0.33
N HIS A 9 0.26 -6.28 0.10
CA HIS A 9 -1.06 -5.77 -0.28
C HIS A 9 -1.85 -5.21 0.92
N GLY A 10 -2.85 -4.36 0.66
CA GLY A 10 -3.75 -3.79 1.66
C GLY A 10 -4.93 -4.69 2.05
N ILE A 11 -5.94 -4.06 2.66
CA ILE A 11 -7.21 -4.70 3.04
C ILE A 11 -8.10 -4.92 1.82
N ALA A 12 -8.92 -5.96 1.86
CA ALA A 12 -9.97 -6.31 0.91
C ALA A 12 -9.55 -6.84 -0.48
N PRO A 13 -10.36 -7.80 -1.02
CA PRO A 13 -10.20 -8.31 -2.37
C PRO A 13 -10.85 -7.32 -3.35
N PHE A 14 -10.24 -6.16 -3.57
CA PHE A 14 -10.66 -5.21 -4.62
C PHE A 14 -10.76 -5.91 -5.99
N ASP A 15 -9.99 -6.98 -6.18
CA ASP A 15 -10.06 -7.88 -7.31
C ASP A 15 -11.35 -8.71 -7.38
N ALA A 16 -11.86 -9.21 -6.27
CA ALA A 16 -13.08 -10.03 -6.24
C ALA A 16 -14.37 -9.19 -6.29
N LEU A 17 -14.39 -8.04 -5.59
CA LEU A 17 -15.61 -7.23 -5.42
C LEU A 17 -15.92 -6.37 -6.65
N TRP A 18 -14.90 -5.87 -7.35
CA TRP A 18 -15.05 -4.97 -8.51
C TRP A 18 -14.92 -5.67 -9.86
N ARG A 19 -14.64 -6.98 -9.85
CA ARG A 19 -14.63 -7.89 -11.02
C ARG A 19 -15.82 -7.74 -11.97
N PRO A 20 -17.08 -7.56 -11.49
CA PRO A 20 -18.23 -7.36 -12.36
C PRO A 20 -18.28 -5.98 -13.04
N VAL A 21 -17.59 -4.98 -12.48
CA VAL A 21 -17.65 -3.57 -12.91
C VAL A 21 -16.52 -3.24 -13.89
N LEU A 22 -15.41 -3.98 -13.81
CA LEU A 22 -14.25 -3.80 -14.68
C LEU A 22 -14.46 -4.56 -16.00
N ARG A 23 -14.54 -3.81 -17.12
CA ARG A 23 -14.83 -4.39 -18.45
C ARG A 23 -13.77 -5.45 -18.84
N PRO A 24 -14.17 -6.61 -19.40
CA PRO A 24 -13.26 -7.68 -19.84
C PRO A 24 -12.15 -7.24 -20.82
N GLY A 25 -12.35 -6.15 -21.55
CA GLY A 25 -11.41 -5.65 -22.57
C GLY A 25 -10.17 -4.93 -22.06
N VAL A 26 -10.17 -4.40 -20.83
CA VAL A 26 -9.09 -3.56 -20.27
C VAL A 26 -7.82 -4.37 -19.94
N ARG A 27 -7.93 -5.71 -19.87
CA ARG A 27 -6.87 -6.60 -19.37
C ARG A 27 -6.24 -7.50 -20.44
N ARG A 28 -6.54 -7.28 -21.72
CA ARG A 28 -6.14 -8.17 -22.82
C ARG A 28 -4.62 -8.27 -23.03
N HIS A 29 -3.87 -7.21 -22.67
CA HIS A 29 -2.42 -7.11 -22.89
C HIS A 29 -1.56 -7.53 -21.69
N LEU A 30 -2.17 -8.01 -20.59
CA LEU A 30 -1.42 -8.53 -19.44
C LEU A 30 -1.06 -10.00 -19.60
N ASN A 31 0.08 -10.39 -19.02
CA ASN A 31 0.41 -11.79 -18.76
C ASN A 31 -0.75 -12.45 -17.99
N PRO A 32 -1.21 -13.66 -18.34
CA PRO A 32 -2.27 -14.36 -17.63
C PRO A 32 -2.13 -14.41 -16.11
N HIS A 33 -0.89 -14.47 -15.59
CA HIS A 33 -0.61 -14.45 -14.16
C HIS A 33 -0.88 -13.08 -13.49
N ASP A 34 -0.79 -11.99 -14.25
CA ASP A 34 -0.96 -10.61 -13.76
C ASP A 34 -2.39 -10.09 -13.87
N LYS A 35 -3.26 -10.79 -14.62
CA LYS A 35 -4.64 -10.33 -14.90
C LYS A 35 -5.51 -10.16 -13.67
N PHE A 36 -5.15 -10.79 -12.55
CA PHE A 36 -5.88 -10.74 -11.29
C PHE A 36 -4.96 -10.47 -10.09
N ASP A 37 -3.74 -9.97 -10.34
CA ASP A 37 -2.84 -9.61 -9.25
C ASP A 37 -3.22 -8.24 -8.66
N TYR A 38 -3.11 -8.13 -7.34
CA TYR A 38 -3.32 -6.89 -6.60
C TYR A 38 -2.39 -5.78 -7.12
N PHE A 39 -1.14 -6.12 -7.45
CA PHE A 39 -0.16 -5.22 -8.05
C PHE A 39 -0.09 -5.45 -9.57
N THR A 40 -1.05 -4.89 -10.32
CA THR A 40 -1.33 -5.30 -11.71
C THR A 40 -0.12 -5.11 -12.65
N GLY A 41 0.61 -6.20 -12.93
CA GLY A 41 1.78 -6.24 -13.81
C GLY A 41 3.07 -5.64 -13.21
N ILE A 42 3.02 -5.16 -11.97
CA ILE A 42 4.16 -4.52 -11.30
C ILE A 42 5.24 -5.56 -10.97
N ALA A 43 4.84 -6.72 -10.42
CA ALA A 43 5.79 -7.77 -10.06
C ALA A 43 6.58 -8.25 -11.29
N SER A 44 5.88 -8.58 -12.38
CA SER A 44 6.48 -8.95 -13.66
C SER A 44 7.38 -7.85 -14.22
N TYR A 45 6.96 -6.58 -14.13
CA TYR A 45 7.78 -5.46 -14.60
C TYR A 45 9.11 -5.35 -13.83
N LEU A 46 9.06 -5.45 -12.50
CA LEU A 46 10.24 -5.44 -11.64
C LEU A 46 11.16 -6.65 -11.92
N GLN A 47 10.59 -7.83 -12.15
CA GLN A 47 11.34 -9.05 -12.50
C GLN A 47 12.13 -8.91 -13.80
N VAL A 48 11.52 -8.35 -14.85
CA VAL A 48 12.21 -8.05 -16.12
C VAL A 48 13.36 -7.05 -15.92
N HIS A 49 13.29 -6.21 -14.89
CA HIS A 49 14.35 -5.28 -14.49
C HIS A 49 15.34 -5.86 -13.46
N GLY A 50 15.36 -7.19 -13.30
CA GLY A 50 16.37 -7.91 -12.53
C GLY A 50 16.13 -7.96 -11.02
N TYR A 51 14.90 -7.71 -10.54
CA TYR A 51 14.54 -7.90 -9.13
C TYR A 51 13.93 -9.28 -8.89
N SER A 52 14.29 -9.92 -7.77
CA SER A 52 13.54 -11.07 -7.26
C SER A 52 12.34 -10.57 -6.47
N VAL A 53 11.13 -10.73 -7.02
CA VAL A 53 9.91 -10.14 -6.47
C VAL A 53 8.95 -11.21 -5.96
N TYR A 54 8.37 -10.96 -4.80
CA TYR A 54 7.39 -11.83 -4.14
C TYR A 54 6.18 -11.02 -3.68
N SER A 55 4.97 -11.48 -4.03
CA SER A 55 3.70 -10.87 -3.62
C SER A 55 2.95 -11.83 -2.68
N PRO A 56 3.38 -11.98 -1.41
CA PRO A 56 2.74 -12.92 -0.50
C PRO A 56 1.31 -12.50 -0.15
N ARG A 57 0.44 -13.49 0.08
CA ARG A 57 -0.92 -13.26 0.56
C ARG A 57 -0.98 -13.32 2.08
N VAL A 58 -1.64 -12.32 2.67
CA VAL A 58 -2.04 -12.23 4.08
C VAL A 58 -3.58 -12.16 4.18
N PRO A 59 -4.18 -12.45 5.35
CA PRO A 59 -5.63 -12.43 5.51
C PRO A 59 -6.26 -11.08 5.14
N TRP A 60 -7.30 -11.07 4.30
CA TRP A 60 -7.85 -9.85 3.69
C TRP A 60 -8.57 -8.89 4.62
N ALA A 61 -9.10 -9.36 5.75
CA ALA A 61 -9.97 -8.57 6.63
C ALA A 61 -9.59 -8.65 8.12
N ALA A 62 -8.48 -9.35 8.42
CA ALA A 62 -7.96 -9.46 9.78
C ALA A 62 -7.34 -8.13 10.26
N THR A 63 -7.08 -8.05 11.55
CA THR A 63 -6.41 -6.89 12.16
C THR A 63 -4.99 -6.70 11.63
N ALA A 64 -4.43 -5.48 11.79
CA ALA A 64 -3.05 -5.21 11.39
C ALA A 64 -2.04 -6.13 12.10
N THR A 65 -2.29 -6.50 13.36
CA THR A 65 -1.45 -7.43 14.11
C THR A 65 -1.48 -8.85 13.56
N GLU A 66 -2.67 -9.39 13.23
CA GLU A 66 -2.78 -10.74 12.63
C GLU A 66 -2.18 -10.78 11.23
N ARG A 67 -2.40 -9.71 10.44
CA ARG A 67 -1.80 -9.57 9.11
C ARG A 67 -0.28 -9.40 9.18
N ALA A 68 0.24 -8.69 10.19
CA ALA A 68 1.67 -8.59 10.45
C ALA A 68 2.30 -9.94 10.81
N ALA A 69 1.66 -10.74 11.67
CA ALA A 69 2.10 -12.10 11.96
C ALA A 69 2.13 -12.98 10.71
N ALA A 70 1.09 -12.89 9.87
CA ALA A 70 1.05 -13.57 8.59
C ALA A 70 2.17 -13.09 7.66
N LEU A 71 2.38 -11.77 7.55
CA LEU A 71 3.44 -11.19 6.72
C LEU A 71 4.83 -11.65 7.17
N LYS A 72 5.07 -11.73 8.48
CA LYS A 72 6.32 -12.28 9.05
C LYS A 72 6.61 -13.67 8.52
N MET A 73 5.66 -14.60 8.66
CA MET A 73 5.84 -15.97 8.17
C MET A 73 6.19 -16.01 6.68
N ARG A 74 5.62 -15.10 5.89
CA ARG A 74 5.89 -15.01 4.45
C ARG A 74 7.28 -14.46 4.18
N VAL A 75 7.70 -13.41 4.88
CA VAL A 75 9.04 -12.82 4.76
C VAL A 75 10.11 -13.83 5.19
N ASP A 76 9.94 -14.50 6.33
CA ASP A 76 10.87 -15.54 6.79
C ASP A 76 10.98 -16.68 5.77
N GLY A 77 9.86 -17.15 5.21
CA GLY A 77 9.87 -18.16 4.16
C GLY A 77 10.58 -17.69 2.87
N ILE A 78 10.46 -16.41 2.51
CA ILE A 78 11.19 -15.84 1.36
C ILE A 78 12.69 -15.81 1.65
N ARG A 79 13.09 -15.32 2.83
CA ARG A 79 14.49 -15.28 3.26
C ARG A 79 15.11 -16.67 3.29
N ALA A 80 14.43 -17.66 3.88
CA ALA A 80 14.89 -19.04 3.94
C ALA A 80 15.10 -19.65 2.54
N ARG A 81 14.19 -19.40 1.59
CA ARG A 81 14.32 -19.91 0.21
C ARG A 81 15.39 -19.21 -0.61
N THR A 82 15.66 -17.93 -0.33
CA THR A 82 16.59 -17.11 -1.12
C THR A 82 17.98 -17.02 -0.52
N GLY A 83 18.15 -17.39 0.75
CA GLY A 83 19.36 -17.15 1.53
C GLY A 83 19.61 -15.67 1.84
N ALA A 84 18.62 -14.79 1.64
CA ALA A 84 18.79 -13.36 1.86
C ALA A 84 18.62 -12.98 3.33
N ASP A 85 19.57 -12.21 3.88
CA ASP A 85 19.50 -11.74 5.27
C ASP A 85 18.37 -10.75 5.50
N LYS A 86 18.11 -9.86 4.53
CA LYS A 86 17.07 -8.83 4.60
C LYS A 86 16.29 -8.72 3.29
N VAL A 87 15.06 -8.21 3.37
CA VAL A 87 14.20 -7.90 2.22
C VAL A 87 13.91 -6.40 2.09
N HIS A 88 13.56 -5.95 0.90
CA HIS A 88 12.91 -4.66 0.66
C HIS A 88 11.40 -4.86 0.63
N ILE A 89 10.64 -4.06 1.37
CA ILE A 89 9.18 -4.12 1.36
C ILE A 89 8.65 -2.88 0.65
N ILE A 90 7.79 -3.09 -0.36
CA ILE A 90 6.94 -2.04 -0.93
C ILE A 90 5.50 -2.41 -0.56
N ALA A 91 4.85 -1.54 0.21
CA ALA A 91 3.60 -1.85 0.85
C ALA A 91 2.52 -0.82 0.49
N HIS A 92 1.33 -1.28 0.12
CA HIS A 92 0.23 -0.41 -0.25
C HIS A 92 -0.87 -0.43 0.81
N SER A 93 -1.46 0.74 1.11
CA SER A 93 -2.62 0.86 2.00
C SER A 93 -2.37 0.16 3.36
N MET A 94 -3.26 -0.72 3.80
CA MET A 94 -3.08 -1.49 5.04
C MET A 94 -1.77 -2.31 5.07
N GLY A 95 -1.21 -2.70 3.93
CA GLY A 95 0.05 -3.43 3.87
C GLY A 95 1.20 -2.66 4.53
N GLY A 96 1.17 -1.32 4.48
CA GLY A 96 2.16 -0.48 5.16
C GLY A 96 2.02 -0.54 6.68
N LEU A 97 0.78 -0.61 7.19
CA LEU A 97 0.51 -0.83 8.61
C LEU A 97 0.95 -2.24 9.02
N ASP A 98 0.63 -3.26 8.23
CA ASP A 98 1.06 -4.64 8.48
C ASP A 98 2.58 -4.73 8.60
N ALA A 99 3.31 -4.09 7.68
CA ALA A 99 4.77 -4.08 7.70
C ALA A 99 5.34 -3.35 8.91
N ARG A 100 4.77 -2.20 9.32
CA ARG A 100 5.19 -1.49 10.53
C ARG A 100 4.94 -2.31 11.78
N HIS A 101 3.75 -2.88 11.93
CA HIS A 101 3.44 -3.81 13.02
C HIS A 101 4.38 -5.00 13.02
N MET A 102 4.68 -5.58 11.85
CA MET A 102 5.63 -6.70 11.74
C MET A 102 7.03 -6.31 12.25
N ILE A 103 7.51 -5.13 11.87
CA ILE A 103 8.83 -4.61 12.28
C ILE A 103 8.88 -4.37 13.80
N VAL A 104 7.83 -3.77 14.38
CA VAL A 104 7.80 -3.32 15.78
C VAL A 104 7.41 -4.43 16.75
N ASP A 105 6.40 -5.23 16.41
CA ASP A 105 5.75 -6.17 17.33
C ASP A 105 6.25 -7.61 17.19
N PHE A 106 6.99 -7.92 16.11
CA PHE A 106 7.40 -9.29 15.79
C PHE A 106 8.88 -9.43 15.42
N ASP A 107 9.74 -8.55 15.94
CA ASP A 107 11.20 -8.63 15.85
C ASP A 107 11.75 -8.72 14.41
N MET A 108 11.08 -8.08 13.44
CA MET A 108 11.49 -8.13 12.02
C MET A 108 12.36 -6.96 11.57
N ALA A 109 12.70 -6.04 12.47
CA ALA A 109 13.58 -4.90 12.21
C ALA A 109 14.91 -5.30 11.54
N ASP A 110 15.56 -6.36 12.03
CA ASP A 110 16.84 -6.83 11.49
C ASP A 110 16.71 -7.64 10.18
N HIS A 111 15.49 -7.87 9.72
CA HIS A 111 15.18 -8.68 8.53
C HIS A 111 14.54 -7.84 7.41
N VAL A 112 14.32 -6.56 7.67
CA VAL A 112 13.82 -5.59 6.70
C VAL A 112 14.91 -4.55 6.46
N ALA A 113 15.29 -4.38 5.20
CA ALA A 113 16.27 -3.38 4.80
C ALA A 113 15.60 -2.02 4.57
N THR A 114 14.46 -2.03 3.88
CA THR A 114 13.65 -0.83 3.65
C THR A 114 12.15 -1.14 3.73
N LEU A 115 11.37 -0.16 4.18
CA LEU A 115 9.92 -0.14 4.03
C LEU A 115 9.53 1.12 3.24
N THR A 116 9.03 0.91 2.03
CA THR A 116 8.40 1.95 1.21
C THR A 116 6.90 1.78 1.27
N THR A 117 6.16 2.78 1.76
CA THR A 117 4.70 2.75 1.81
C THR A 117 4.08 3.58 0.69
N VAL A 118 2.92 3.15 0.18
CA VAL A 118 2.14 3.82 -0.87
C VAL A 118 0.71 3.92 -0.38
N GLY A 119 0.16 5.13 -0.29
CA GLY A 119 -1.24 5.34 0.11
C GLY A 119 -1.60 4.75 1.49
N THR A 120 -0.63 4.59 2.40
CA THR A 120 -0.85 3.93 3.70
C THR A 120 -1.49 4.90 4.70
N PRO A 121 -2.60 4.55 5.36
CA PRO A 121 -3.24 5.45 6.32
C PRO A 121 -2.50 5.48 7.68
N HIS A 122 -1.26 6.00 7.71
CA HIS A 122 -0.42 6.01 8.91
C HIS A 122 -1.01 6.82 10.08
N ARG A 123 -1.90 7.78 9.78
CA ARG A 123 -2.64 8.57 10.78
C ARG A 123 -4.13 8.26 10.76
N GLY A 124 -4.53 7.14 10.15
CA GLY A 124 -5.93 6.79 9.90
C GLY A 124 -6.56 7.63 8.80
N THR A 125 -7.90 7.58 8.71
CA THR A 125 -8.68 8.39 7.77
C THR A 125 -10.01 8.79 8.40
N SER A 126 -10.42 10.05 8.22
CA SER A 126 -11.71 10.49 8.75
C SER A 126 -12.90 9.72 8.15
N PHE A 127 -12.74 9.11 6.97
CA PHE A 127 -13.74 8.23 6.40
C PHE A 127 -13.96 6.97 7.25
N ALA A 128 -12.89 6.37 7.78
CA ALA A 128 -13.00 5.23 8.69
C ALA A 128 -13.72 5.62 9.98
N ASN A 129 -13.42 6.80 10.54
CA ASN A 129 -14.12 7.31 11.73
C ASN A 129 -15.62 7.50 11.46
N VAL A 130 -16.00 8.05 10.30
CA VAL A 130 -17.42 8.20 9.91
C VAL A 130 -18.08 6.85 9.67
N GLY A 131 -17.39 5.92 9.02
CA GLY A 131 -17.88 4.56 8.78
C GLY A 131 -18.11 3.79 10.07
N LEU A 132 -17.17 3.86 11.02
CA LEU A 132 -17.30 3.28 12.36
C LEU A 132 -18.47 3.91 13.13
N ALA A 133 -18.59 5.24 13.12
CA ALA A 133 -19.63 5.95 13.85
C ALA A 133 -21.05 5.76 13.28
N LYS A 134 -21.20 5.70 11.95
CA LYS A 134 -22.53 5.62 11.29
C LYS A 134 -22.95 4.20 10.90
N MET A 135 -21.97 3.30 10.76
CA MET A 135 -22.17 1.97 10.18
C MET A 135 -21.66 0.85 11.09
N GLY A 136 -21.32 1.14 12.36
CA GLY A 136 -20.85 0.15 13.33
C GLY A 136 -21.81 -1.04 13.54
N TRP A 137 -23.12 -0.82 13.35
CA TRP A 137 -24.11 -1.90 13.37
C TRP A 137 -23.97 -2.89 12.19
N LEU A 138 -23.56 -2.41 11.00
CA LEU A 138 -23.25 -3.27 9.84
C LEU A 138 -21.96 -4.05 10.03
N ILE A 139 -20.98 -3.47 10.74
CA ILE A 139 -19.75 -4.18 11.15
C ILE A 139 -20.11 -5.33 12.10
N GLY A 140 -21.00 -5.08 13.07
CA GLY A 140 -21.56 -6.11 13.95
C GLY A 140 -22.33 -7.20 13.19
N ALA A 141 -23.17 -6.82 12.21
CA ALA A 141 -23.92 -7.74 11.38
C ALA A 141 -23.01 -8.57 10.45
N ALA A 142 -21.98 -7.97 9.86
CA ALA A 142 -20.99 -8.66 9.03
C ALA A 142 -20.21 -9.70 9.85
N LYS A 143 -19.82 -9.37 11.09
CA LYS A 143 -19.19 -10.31 12.02
C LYS A 143 -20.11 -11.49 12.35
N ALA A 144 -21.41 -11.24 12.55
CA ALA A 144 -22.40 -12.30 12.75
C ALA A 144 -22.57 -13.21 11.53
N CYS A 145 -22.25 -12.72 10.33
CA CYS A 145 -22.20 -13.48 9.08
C CYS A 145 -20.82 -14.09 8.77
N GLY A 146 -19.87 -14.06 9.71
CA GLY A 146 -18.53 -14.63 9.54
C GLY A 146 -17.54 -13.76 8.74
N VAL A 147 -17.88 -12.49 8.49
CA VAL A 147 -16.99 -11.50 7.88
C VAL A 147 -16.42 -10.62 8.99
N ASP A 148 -15.19 -10.90 9.40
CA ASP A 148 -14.52 -10.06 10.41
C ASP A 148 -14.04 -8.75 9.76
N LEU A 149 -14.66 -7.64 10.13
CA LEU A 149 -14.29 -6.29 9.71
C LEU A 149 -13.46 -5.58 10.79
N ALA A 150 -12.91 -6.29 11.78
CA ALA A 150 -12.07 -5.71 12.83
C ALA A 150 -10.89 -4.90 12.28
N GLY A 151 -10.34 -5.27 11.11
CA GLY A 151 -9.29 -4.49 10.43
C GLY A 151 -9.70 -3.04 10.11
N PHE A 152 -11.00 -2.73 10.02
CA PHE A 152 -11.47 -1.35 9.82
C PHE A 152 -11.17 -0.44 11.02
N TRP A 153 -11.07 -0.99 12.24
CA TRP A 153 -10.70 -0.20 13.42
C TRP A 153 -9.28 0.34 13.31
N ASN A 154 -8.36 -0.42 12.69
CA ASN A 154 -6.97 0.00 12.50
C ASN A 154 -6.83 1.23 11.58
N PHE A 155 -7.87 1.60 10.83
CA PHE A 155 -7.90 2.83 10.01
C PHE A 155 -8.46 4.04 10.73
N SER A 156 -8.95 3.89 11.97
CA SER A 156 -9.36 5.02 12.77
C SER A 156 -8.14 5.89 13.11
N THR A 157 -8.37 7.19 13.22
CA THR A 157 -7.30 8.13 13.60
C THR A 157 -6.79 7.85 15.01
N GLU A 158 -7.65 7.34 15.90
CA GLU A 158 -7.32 6.97 17.27
C GLU A 158 -6.40 5.74 17.33
N ALA A 159 -6.77 4.65 16.67
CA ALA A 159 -5.93 3.45 16.63
C ALA A 159 -4.58 3.72 15.97
N ALA A 160 -4.56 4.54 14.92
CA ALA A 160 -3.33 4.94 14.24
C ALA A 160 -2.43 5.81 15.13
N ALA A 161 -3.00 6.78 15.87
CA ALA A 161 -2.26 7.58 16.85
C ALA A 161 -1.67 6.69 17.96
N ALA A 162 -2.47 5.81 18.56
CA ALA A 162 -2.01 4.90 19.60
C ALA A 162 -0.85 4.00 19.13
N PHE A 163 -0.90 3.52 17.88
CA PHE A 163 0.21 2.76 17.29
C PHE A 163 1.45 3.64 17.09
N ASN A 164 1.30 4.84 16.50
CA ASN A 164 2.42 5.74 16.26
C ASN A 164 3.15 6.12 17.56
N ASP A 165 2.41 6.40 18.62
CA ASP A 165 2.97 6.80 19.92
C ASP A 165 3.83 5.69 20.51
N ARG A 166 3.33 4.45 20.53
CA ARG A 166 4.09 3.31 21.08
C ARG A 166 5.22 2.83 20.16
N ALA A 167 5.09 3.05 18.84
CA ALA A 167 6.06 2.58 17.86
C ALA A 167 7.24 3.54 17.66
N LEU A 168 7.10 4.81 18.03
CA LEU A 168 8.06 5.88 17.75
C LEU A 168 9.50 5.50 18.11
N ASP A 169 9.72 4.97 19.32
CA ASP A 169 11.06 4.65 19.82
C ASP A 169 11.68 3.46 19.07
N ALA A 170 10.89 2.41 18.88
CA ALA A 170 11.32 1.22 18.13
C ALA A 170 11.61 1.56 16.66
N GLU A 171 10.76 2.37 16.02
CA GLU A 171 10.94 2.79 14.62
C GLU A 171 12.09 3.79 14.47
N ALA A 172 12.34 4.65 15.44
CA ALA A 172 13.47 5.57 15.43
C ALA A 172 14.82 4.86 15.61
N GLN A 173 14.87 3.78 16.40
CA GLN A 173 16.13 3.12 16.77
C GLN A 173 16.50 1.92 15.89
N ASN A 174 15.53 1.31 15.19
CA ASN A 174 15.81 0.13 14.37
C ASN A 174 16.69 0.44 13.13
N PRO A 175 17.22 -0.56 12.39
CA PRO A 175 18.04 -0.30 11.20
C PRO A 175 17.23 -0.12 9.91
N VAL A 176 15.90 -0.09 9.97
CA VAL A 176 15.05 -0.01 8.76
C VAL A 176 15.04 1.42 8.23
N HIS A 177 15.21 1.55 6.92
CA HIS A 177 15.00 2.82 6.21
C HIS A 177 13.55 2.93 5.73
N TYR A 178 12.93 4.07 5.98
CA TYR A 178 11.53 4.32 5.66
C TYR A 178 11.36 5.33 4.53
N ALA A 179 10.44 5.05 3.61
CA ALA A 179 9.99 5.98 2.61
C ALA A 179 8.46 5.93 2.47
N THR A 180 7.84 7.06 2.14
CA THR A 180 6.38 7.15 1.93
C THR A 180 6.09 7.78 0.57
N TYR A 181 5.10 7.24 -0.13
CA TYR A 181 4.53 7.81 -1.34
C TYR A 181 3.06 8.17 -1.08
N ALA A 182 2.76 9.46 -1.10
CA ALA A 182 1.40 9.97 -0.97
C ALA A 182 0.86 10.40 -2.34
N ALA A 183 -0.38 10.02 -2.67
CA ALA A 183 -1.04 10.42 -3.90
C ALA A 183 -2.36 11.15 -3.62
N HIS A 184 -2.79 11.94 -4.60
CA HIS A 184 -4.13 12.48 -4.66
C HIS A 184 -4.64 12.46 -6.09
N GLN A 185 -5.97 12.53 -6.22
CA GLN A 185 -6.64 12.60 -7.52
C GLN A 185 -7.75 13.64 -7.50
N ASP A 186 -7.97 14.26 -8.66
CA ASP A 186 -9.10 15.16 -8.86
C ASP A 186 -10.42 14.39 -8.82
N TYR A 187 -11.42 14.92 -8.11
CA TYR A 187 -12.73 14.28 -7.95
C TYR A 187 -13.37 13.77 -9.26
N ALA A 188 -13.16 14.48 -10.36
CA ALA A 188 -13.68 14.10 -11.66
C ALA A 188 -13.09 12.77 -12.16
N GLN A 189 -11.82 12.51 -11.84
CA GLN A 189 -11.01 11.38 -12.30
C GLN A 189 -11.00 10.19 -11.33
N VAL A 190 -11.40 10.40 -10.08
CA VAL A 190 -11.53 9.33 -9.07
C VAL A 190 -12.52 8.25 -9.51
N PHE A 191 -12.16 6.99 -9.31
CA PHE A 191 -13.04 5.84 -9.50
C PHE A 191 -14.37 6.02 -8.77
N THR A 192 -15.50 5.88 -9.47
CA THR A 192 -16.84 6.27 -8.96
C THR A 192 -17.17 5.76 -7.55
N PRO A 193 -16.90 4.49 -7.19
CA PRO A 193 -17.10 4.00 -5.83
C PRO A 193 -16.33 4.75 -4.74
N LEU A 194 -15.16 5.33 -5.04
CA LEU A 194 -14.34 6.07 -4.10
C LEU A 194 -14.77 7.54 -3.96
N LYS A 195 -15.70 8.04 -4.79
CA LYS A 195 -16.12 9.46 -4.78
C LYS A 195 -16.79 9.88 -3.47
N LEU A 196 -17.52 8.98 -2.81
CA LEU A 196 -18.16 9.30 -1.54
C LEU A 196 -17.14 9.52 -0.43
N SER A 197 -16.22 8.57 -0.26
CA SER A 197 -15.11 8.68 0.70
C SER A 197 -14.21 9.86 0.36
N TRP A 198 -13.90 10.07 -0.92
CA TRP A 198 -13.14 11.24 -1.38
C TRP A 198 -13.74 12.56 -0.90
N ARG A 199 -15.07 12.74 -1.02
CA ARG A 199 -15.75 13.98 -0.59
C ARG A 199 -15.71 14.18 0.92
N ILE A 200 -15.86 13.10 1.69
CA ILE A 200 -15.80 13.14 3.14
C ILE A 200 -14.41 13.57 3.60
N ILE A 201 -13.38 12.95 3.04
CA ILE A 201 -11.97 13.22 3.34
C ILE A 201 -11.60 14.63 2.86
N ALA A 202 -11.95 15.01 1.63
CA ALA A 202 -11.66 16.33 1.07
C ALA A 202 -12.20 17.47 1.95
N LYS A 203 -13.40 17.30 2.50
CA LYS A 203 -14.01 18.30 3.39
C LYS A 203 -13.29 18.43 4.74
N ARG A 204 -12.62 17.39 5.22
CA ARG A 204 -12.05 17.31 6.58
C ARG A 204 -10.54 17.40 6.63
N GLU A 205 -9.87 16.81 5.65
CA GLU A 205 -8.43 16.52 5.65
C GLU A 205 -7.74 16.97 4.35
N GLY A 206 -8.50 17.41 3.34
CA GLY A 206 -7.97 17.99 2.10
C GLY A 206 -7.65 16.96 1.00
N PRO A 207 -6.63 17.20 0.16
CA PRO A 207 -6.29 16.33 -0.97
C PRO A 207 -6.11 14.87 -0.56
N ASN A 208 -6.69 13.95 -1.33
CA ASN A 208 -6.72 12.52 -1.03
C ASN A 208 -6.86 11.66 -2.28
N ASP A 209 -6.53 10.38 -2.13
CA ASP A 209 -6.59 9.34 -3.17
C ASP A 209 -8.00 8.68 -3.27
N GLY A 210 -8.97 9.17 -2.51
CA GLY A 210 -10.31 8.59 -2.40
C GLY A 210 -10.53 7.71 -1.17
N LEU A 211 -9.49 7.28 -0.46
CA LEU A 211 -9.60 6.53 0.80
C LEU A 211 -8.69 7.06 1.91
N VAL A 212 -7.55 7.63 1.55
CA VAL A 212 -6.51 8.11 2.46
C VAL A 212 -6.13 9.55 2.10
N PRO A 213 -6.15 10.49 3.07
CA PRO A 213 -5.65 11.84 2.84
C PRO A 213 -4.13 11.85 2.69
N MET A 214 -3.62 12.79 1.89
CA MET A 214 -2.18 13.01 1.67
C MET A 214 -1.41 13.14 3.00
N THR A 215 -1.99 13.83 3.97
CA THR A 215 -1.38 14.05 5.30
C THR A 215 -1.24 12.78 6.12
N SER A 216 -2.13 11.80 5.93
CA SER A 216 -2.03 10.47 6.56
C SER A 216 -1.06 9.58 5.80
N ALA A 217 -1.10 9.59 4.46
CA ALA A 217 -0.18 8.84 3.61
C ALA A 217 1.29 9.27 3.76
N ALA A 218 1.55 10.57 3.93
CA ALA A 218 2.90 11.11 4.15
C ALA A 218 3.49 10.78 5.53
N TRP A 219 2.66 10.34 6.49
CA TRP A 219 3.05 9.93 7.84
C TRP A 219 3.81 10.96 8.68
N THR A 220 5.14 11.03 8.55
CA THR A 220 6.07 11.92 9.25
C THR A 220 7.35 11.99 8.43
N ASP A 221 8.06 13.13 8.46
CA ASP A 221 9.37 13.30 7.82
C ASP A 221 10.52 12.86 8.73
N ARG A 222 10.26 12.74 10.03
CA ARG A 222 11.22 12.31 11.04
C ARG A 222 10.59 11.41 12.11
N LEU A 223 11.40 10.46 12.57
CA LEU A 223 11.19 9.63 13.76
C LEU A 223 12.33 9.93 14.72
N LYS A 224 12.15 10.93 15.58
CA LYS A 224 13.26 11.55 16.34
C LYS A 224 14.36 12.01 15.38
N ASP A 225 15.55 11.43 15.47
CA ASP A 225 16.69 11.77 14.62
C ASP A 225 16.69 11.05 13.26
N LYS A 226 15.90 9.97 13.12
CA LYS A 226 15.83 9.20 11.87
C LYS A 226 14.97 9.93 10.83
N VAL A 227 15.51 10.11 9.64
CA VAL A 227 14.79 10.67 8.48
C VAL A 227 13.90 9.61 7.85
N VAL A 228 12.65 9.99 7.55
CA VAL A 228 11.71 9.24 6.71
C VAL A 228 11.61 9.96 5.38
N ARG A 229 11.94 9.29 4.27
CA ARG A 229 11.92 9.92 2.96
C ARG A 229 10.49 10.08 2.46
N GLN A 230 10.05 11.32 2.27
CA GLN A 230 8.72 11.61 1.76
C GLN A 230 8.76 11.91 0.27
N GLU A 231 7.89 11.27 -0.50
CA GLU A 231 7.73 11.44 -1.93
C GLU A 231 6.25 11.63 -2.25
N THR A 232 5.96 12.48 -3.23
CA THR A 232 4.63 12.54 -3.84
C THR A 232 4.58 11.55 -5.00
N PHE A 233 3.48 10.80 -5.12
CA PHE A 233 3.27 9.92 -6.27
C PHE A 233 3.31 10.79 -7.55
N PRO A 234 4.22 10.54 -8.49
CA PRO A 234 4.58 11.53 -9.52
C PRO A 234 3.51 11.71 -10.61
N ILE A 235 2.43 10.93 -10.53
CA ILE A 235 1.24 11.08 -11.37
C ILE A 235 0.02 11.15 -10.46
N PRO A 236 -0.97 12.03 -10.73
CA PRO A 236 -2.22 12.03 -9.98
C PRO A 236 -2.86 10.64 -10.03
N ALA A 237 -3.16 10.09 -8.87
CA ALA A 237 -3.61 8.72 -8.72
C ALA A 237 -4.61 8.62 -7.56
N ASP A 238 -5.75 7.98 -7.83
CA ASP A 238 -6.60 7.47 -6.77
C ASP A 238 -6.04 6.15 -6.21
N HIS A 239 -6.63 5.66 -5.12
CA HIS A 239 -6.13 4.51 -4.37
C HIS A 239 -6.01 3.22 -5.21
N LEU A 240 -6.74 3.10 -6.33
CA LEU A 240 -6.62 1.96 -7.25
C LEU A 240 -5.65 2.25 -8.41
N ASN A 241 -5.57 3.52 -8.84
CA ASN A 241 -4.58 3.96 -9.80
C ASN A 241 -3.14 3.68 -9.31
N GLU A 242 -2.88 3.82 -8.01
CA GLU A 242 -1.60 3.50 -7.35
C GLU A 242 -1.14 2.04 -7.58
N LEU A 243 -2.06 1.14 -7.94
CA LEU A 243 -1.83 -0.29 -8.18
C LEU A 243 -1.93 -0.66 -9.68
N ALA A 244 -2.06 0.32 -10.55
CA ALA A 244 -2.23 0.15 -12.00
C ALA A 244 -3.53 -0.60 -12.40
N TRP A 245 -4.59 -0.49 -11.58
CA TRP A 245 -5.86 -1.19 -11.81
C TRP A 245 -6.79 -0.55 -12.85
N TRP A 246 -6.73 0.77 -13.00
CA TRP A 246 -7.71 1.52 -13.80
C TRP A 246 -7.12 2.83 -14.32
N ASP A 247 -7.63 3.28 -15.47
CA ASP A 247 -7.49 4.66 -15.96
C ASP A 247 -8.71 5.03 -16.85
N LEU A 248 -9.39 6.14 -16.57
CA LEU A 248 -10.47 6.68 -17.41
C LEU A 248 -9.96 7.10 -18.80
N SER A 249 -8.67 7.42 -18.94
CA SER A 249 -8.03 7.75 -20.20
C SER A 249 -7.84 6.55 -21.13
N GLU A 250 -8.06 5.32 -20.64
CA GLU A 250 -8.15 4.10 -21.48
C GLU A 250 -9.55 3.84 -22.05
N LEU A 251 -10.58 4.56 -21.57
CA LEU A 251 -11.96 4.47 -22.11
C LEU A 251 -12.25 5.50 -23.22
N ARG A 252 -11.36 6.48 -23.42
CA ARG A 252 -11.45 7.47 -24.50
C ARG A 252 -10.12 7.51 -25.25
N PRO A 253 -10.10 7.49 -26.60
CA PRO A 253 -8.84 7.59 -27.33
C PRO A 253 -8.11 8.89 -26.93
N PRO A 254 -6.83 8.83 -26.57
CA PRO A 254 -6.13 10.00 -26.07
C PRO A 254 -5.94 11.02 -27.20
N ARG A 255 -6.14 12.31 -26.91
CA ARG A 255 -5.90 13.42 -27.87
C ARG A 255 -4.42 13.61 -28.21
N GLN A 256 -3.50 13.01 -27.45
CA GLN A 256 -2.05 13.04 -27.64
C GLN A 256 -1.44 11.69 -27.21
N PRO A 257 -0.34 11.23 -27.83
CA PRO A 257 0.37 10.04 -27.38
C PRO A 257 0.96 10.27 -25.99
N ARG A 258 0.31 9.72 -24.96
CA ARG A 258 0.86 9.64 -23.60
C ARG A 258 1.43 8.24 -23.39
N LYS A 259 2.49 8.11 -22.61
CA LYS A 259 2.85 6.81 -22.01
C LYS A 259 1.56 6.26 -21.37
N PRO A 260 1.18 4.99 -21.61
CA PRO A 260 0.03 4.41 -20.96
C PRO A 260 0.15 4.59 -19.44
N PHE A 261 -0.91 5.05 -18.77
CA PHE A 261 -0.90 5.36 -17.34
C PHE A 261 -0.28 4.24 -16.50
N LYS A 262 -0.63 3.00 -16.85
CA LYS A 262 -0.07 1.79 -16.27
C LYS A 262 1.46 1.69 -16.34
N ALA A 263 2.06 2.03 -17.48
CA ALA A 263 3.51 2.02 -17.63
C ALA A 263 4.16 3.10 -16.75
N ALA A 264 3.50 4.25 -16.58
CA ALA A 264 3.97 5.27 -15.64
C ALA A 264 3.92 4.76 -14.19
N VAL A 265 2.84 4.09 -13.76
CA VAL A 265 2.77 3.44 -12.44
C VAL A 265 3.89 2.41 -12.29
N HIS A 266 4.13 1.56 -13.30
CA HIS A 266 5.21 0.57 -13.26
C HIS A 266 6.60 1.22 -13.09
N ASP A 267 6.85 2.33 -13.79
CA ASP A 267 8.08 3.13 -13.65
C ASP A 267 8.24 3.69 -12.23
N VAL A 268 7.15 4.04 -11.54
CA VAL A 268 7.18 4.48 -10.13
C VAL A 268 7.66 3.36 -9.21
N TYR A 269 7.10 2.15 -9.33
CA TYR A 269 7.54 1.01 -8.51
C TYR A 269 8.98 0.61 -8.80
N LEU A 270 9.42 0.73 -10.06
CA LEU A 270 10.82 0.52 -10.42
C LEU A 270 11.75 1.56 -9.77
N LYS A 271 11.33 2.84 -9.69
CA LYS A 271 12.06 3.86 -8.92
C LYS A 271 12.14 3.47 -7.44
N MET A 272 11.04 3.07 -6.82
CA MET A 272 11.01 2.64 -5.41
C MET A 272 12.00 1.51 -5.13
N ALA A 273 12.08 0.51 -6.01
CA ALA A 273 13.01 -0.60 -5.88
C ALA A 273 14.48 -0.17 -6.06
N ARG A 274 14.77 0.72 -7.01
CA ARG A 274 16.12 1.27 -7.23
C ARG A 274 16.60 2.11 -6.06
N ASP A 275 15.72 2.95 -5.54
CA ASP A 275 16.00 3.79 -4.39
C ASP A 275 16.27 2.96 -3.13
N ALA A 276 15.54 1.86 -2.95
CA ALA A 276 15.75 0.93 -1.85
C ALA A 276 17.14 0.26 -1.91
N ASP A 277 17.57 -0.14 -3.11
CA ASP A 277 18.94 -0.65 -3.33
C ASP A 277 19.99 0.41 -3.01
N GLN A 278 19.82 1.65 -3.49
CA GLN A 278 20.75 2.76 -3.27
C GLN A 278 20.88 3.14 -1.80
N THR A 279 19.76 3.17 -1.08
CA THR A 279 19.72 3.53 0.34
C THR A 279 20.50 2.53 1.20
N THR A 280 20.52 1.25 0.80
CA THR A 280 21.11 0.16 1.59
C THR A 280 22.46 -0.31 1.10
N ASN A 281 22.90 0.22 -0.05
CA ASN A 281 24.26 0.09 -0.57
C ASN A 281 24.73 1.49 -1.03
N PRO A 282 24.85 2.47 -0.13
CA PRO A 282 25.51 3.72 -0.47
C PRO A 282 26.94 3.32 -0.84
N SER A 283 27.32 3.53 -2.10
CA SER A 283 28.63 3.15 -2.62
C SER A 283 29.74 3.52 -1.62
N THR A 284 30.62 2.55 -1.33
CA THR A 284 31.96 2.74 -0.76
C THR A 284 32.69 3.93 -1.37
#